data_AF-A0A1M5TYV1-F1
#
_entry.id   AF-A0A1M5TYV1-F1
#
_cell.length_a   1.000
_cell.length_b   1.000
_cell.length_c   1.000
_cell.angle_alpha   90.00
_cell.angle_beta   90.00
_cell.angle_gamma   90.00
#
_symmetry.space_group_name_H-M   'P 1'
#
loop_
_entity.id
_entity.type
_entity.pdbx_description
1 polymer ?
#
loop_
_entity_poly.entity_id
_entity_poly.type
_entity_poly.pdbx_seq_one_letter_code
_entity_poly.pdbx_strand_id
1 'polypeptide(L)'
;MTQPQQTDELTETEIVNKLSEGWALRCGINGWHLESPRKPYQRTKSHSVPESLVEALHAKGTITYAEGHWSTSAILTDHNKDDA
;
A
#
# COMPACT_ATOMS: atom_id res chain seq x y z
N MET A 1 18.88 -6.87 28.02
CA MET A 1 17.46 -6.95 27.65
C MET A 1 17.29 -6.08 26.42
N THR A 2 17.45 -6.65 25.23
CA THR A 2 17.36 -5.89 23.98
C THR A 2 15.88 -5.85 23.61
N GLN A 3 15.27 -4.70 23.83
CA GLN A 3 13.97 -4.36 23.28
C GLN A 3 14.05 -4.63 21.76
N PRO A 4 13.17 -5.44 21.13
CA PRO A 4 13.14 -5.47 19.69
C PRO A 4 12.81 -4.06 19.28
N GLN A 5 13.77 -3.42 18.60
CA GLN A 5 13.51 -2.21 17.86
C GLN A 5 12.37 -2.59 16.95
N GLN A 6 11.16 -2.13 17.30
CA GLN A 6 9.99 -2.24 16.47
C GLN A 6 10.27 -1.26 15.33
N THR A 7 11.10 -1.69 14.38
CA THR A 7 11.24 -1.00 13.11
C THR A 7 9.82 -0.87 12.61
N ASP A 8 9.41 0.33 12.22
CA ASP A 8 8.13 0.59 11.55
C ASP A 8 8.13 -0.05 10.14
N GLU A 9 8.72 -1.25 10.02
CA GLU A 9 8.70 -2.10 8.85
C GLU A 9 7.28 -2.66 8.75
N LEU A 10 6.47 -1.96 7.97
CA LEU A 10 5.18 -2.46 7.55
C LEU A 10 5.35 -3.85 6.96
N THR A 11 4.70 -4.83 7.56
CA THR A 11 4.67 -6.20 7.03
C THR A 11 3.67 -6.30 5.88
N GLU A 12 3.73 -7.38 5.12
CA GLU A 12 2.75 -7.68 4.05
C GLU A 12 1.31 -7.56 4.56
N THR A 13 1.02 -8.17 5.71
CA THR A 13 -0.30 -8.16 6.34
C THR A 13 -0.77 -6.75 6.69
N GLU A 14 0.13 -5.91 7.19
CA GLU A 14 -0.20 -4.52 7.55
C GLU A 14 -0.53 -3.68 6.31
N ILE A 15 0.20 -3.89 5.20
CA ILE A 15 -0.08 -3.20 3.93
C ILE A 15 -1.44 -3.61 3.40
N VAL A 16 -1.73 -4.91 3.39
CA VAL A 16 -3.02 -5.45 2.95
C VAL A 16 -4.15 -4.93 3.82
N ASN A 17 -3.99 -4.92 5.15
CA ASN A 17 -4.96 -4.34 6.08
C ASN A 17 -5.21 -2.86 5.76
N LYS A 18 -4.15 -2.05 5.64
CA LYS A 18 -4.27 -0.63 5.31
C LYS A 18 -4.96 -0.41 3.97
N LEU A 19 -4.57 -1.13 2.93
CA LEU A 19 -5.25 -1.05 1.63
C LEU A 19 -6.74 -1.42 1.75
N SER A 20 -7.08 -2.43 2.55
CA SER A 20 -8.46 -2.82 2.82
C SER A 20 -9.23 -1.77 3.63
N GLU A 21 -8.55 -0.97 4.45
CA GLU A 21 -9.11 0.19 5.16
C GLU A 21 -9.30 1.42 4.26
N GLY A 22 -9.02 1.30 2.95
CA GLY A 22 -9.14 2.37 1.97
C GLY A 22 -7.91 3.28 1.88
N TRP A 23 -6.74 2.81 2.32
CA TRP A 23 -5.47 3.47 2.01
C TRP A 23 -5.09 3.22 0.56
N ALA A 24 -4.31 4.14 -0.01
CA ALA A 24 -3.81 4.03 -1.37
C ALA A 24 -2.30 3.83 -1.36
N LEU A 25 -1.79 2.78 -2.01
CA LEU A 25 -0.37 2.61 -2.22
C LEU A 25 0.03 3.38 -3.48
N ARG A 26 0.93 4.35 -3.35
CA ARG A 26 1.39 5.21 -4.45
C ARG A 26 2.89 5.12 -4.60
N CYS A 27 3.35 5.12 -5.85
CA CYS A 27 4.75 5.27 -6.18
C CYS A 27 5.03 6.75 -6.47
N GLY A 28 5.93 7.35 -5.69
CA GLY A 28 6.41 8.72 -5.91
C GLY A 28 7.90 8.75 -6.21
N ILE A 29 8.49 9.94 -6.21
CA ILE A 29 9.93 10.17 -6.45
C ILE A 29 10.81 9.43 -5.41
N ASN A 30 10.31 9.25 -4.20
CA ASN A 30 11.01 8.57 -3.10
C ASN A 30 10.61 7.08 -2.98
N GLY A 31 9.98 6.52 -4.01
CA GLY A 31 9.49 5.14 -4.02
C GLY A 31 8.06 4.99 -3.51
N TRP A 32 7.73 3.76 -3.11
CA TRP A 32 6.40 3.35 -2.70
C TRP A 32 6.04 3.84 -1.30
N HIS A 33 4.82 4.33 -1.13
CA HIS A 33 4.29 4.75 0.16
C HIS A 33 2.77 4.58 0.22
N LEU A 34 2.26 4.22 1.40
CA LEU A 34 0.84 4.15 1.69
C LEU A 34 0.35 5.52 2.14
N GLU A 35 -0.64 6.06 1.44
CA GLU A 35 -1.33 7.29 1.78
C GLU A 35 -2.71 6.97 2.38
N SER A 36 -2.99 7.53 3.56
CA SER A 36 -4.30 7.38 4.21
C SER A 36 -5.40 8.07 3.39
N PRO A 37 -6.64 7.56 3.40
CA PRO A 37 -7.75 8.22 2.71
C PRO A 37 -7.91 9.66 3.18
N ARG A 38 -8.07 10.58 2.22
CA ARG A 38 -8.26 12.01 2.52
C ARG A 38 -9.57 12.23 3.25
N LYS A 39 -9.48 12.61 4.52
CA LYS A 39 -10.63 13.08 5.32
C LYS A 39 -10.53 14.59 5.52
N PRO A 40 -11.65 15.33 5.41
CA PRO A 40 -11.63 16.76 5.67
C PRO A 40 -11.15 17.01 7.11
N TYR A 41 -10.28 18.01 7.28
CA TYR A 41 -9.68 18.41 8.56
C TYR A 41 -8.74 17.41 9.23
N GLN A 42 -8.37 16.30 8.57
CA GLN A 42 -7.34 15.38 9.09
C GLN A 42 -6.05 15.48 8.27
N ARG A 43 -4.91 15.42 8.97
CA ARG A 43 -3.61 15.26 8.32
C ARG A 43 -3.54 13.88 7.67
N THR A 44 -3.23 13.87 6.38
CA THR A 44 -2.91 12.65 5.65
C THR A 44 -1.69 11.99 6.31
N LYS A 45 -1.82 10.71 6.64
CA LYS A 45 -0.70 9.89 7.10
C LYS A 45 -0.10 9.20 5.89
N SER A 46 1.22 9.23 5.81
CA SER A 46 1.98 8.53 4.78
C SER A 46 3.00 7.63 5.45
N HIS A 47 3.07 6.38 5.02
CA HIS A 47 4.12 5.45 5.46
C HIS A 47 4.90 4.96 4.25
N SER A 48 6.22 5.01 4.32
CA SER A 48 7.07 4.45 3.27
C SER A 48 6.96 2.93 3.26
N VAL A 49 6.89 2.36 2.06
CA VAL A 49 6.83 0.92 1.84
C VAL A 49 8.03 0.52 1.00
N PRO A 50 8.81 -0.49 1.43
CA PRO A 50 9.92 -0.97 0.62
C PRO A 50 9.42 -1.59 -0.68
N GLU A 51 10.07 -1.25 -1.80
CA GLU A 51 9.69 -1.72 -3.14
C GLU A 51 9.67 -3.25 -3.23
N SER A 52 10.65 -3.93 -2.64
CA SER A 52 10.72 -5.40 -2.62
C SER A 52 9.46 -6.05 -2.04
N LEU A 53 8.79 -5.38 -1.11
CA LEU A 53 7.55 -5.87 -0.50
C LEU A 53 6.34 -5.64 -1.41
N VAL A 54 6.31 -4.50 -2.11
CA VAL A 54 5.31 -4.21 -3.15
C VAL A 54 5.44 -5.22 -4.28
N GLU A 55 6.65 -5.47 -4.75
CA GLU A 55 6.91 -6.48 -5.77
C GLU A 55 6.51 -7.88 -5.31
N ALA A 56 6.78 -8.26 -4.05
CA ALA A 56 6.33 -9.54 -3.50
C ALA A 56 4.80 -9.66 -3.46
N LEU A 57 4.10 -8.60 -3.05
CA LEU A 57 2.63 -8.55 -3.03
C LEU A 57 2.05 -8.61 -4.45
N HIS A 58 2.67 -7.93 -5.41
CA HIS A 58 2.27 -7.95 -6.82
C HIS A 58 2.53 -9.32 -7.45
N ALA A 59 3.70 -9.93 -7.18
CA ALA A 59 4.04 -11.27 -7.65
C ALA A 59 3.10 -12.36 -7.08
N LYS A 60 2.58 -12.15 -5.86
CA LYS A 60 1.54 -13.01 -5.26
C LYS A 60 0.14 -12.77 -5.86
N GLY A 61 -0.06 -11.69 -6.62
CA GLY A 61 -1.36 -11.27 -7.14
C GLY A 61 -2.25 -10.56 -6.11
N THR A 62 -1.74 -10.24 -4.93
CA THR A 62 -2.49 -9.57 -3.85
C THR A 62 -2.84 -8.13 -4.21
N ILE A 63 -1.94 -7.44 -4.89
CA ILE A 63 -2.13 -6.08 -5.38
C ILE A 63 -1.94 -6.04 -6.89
N THR A 64 -2.58 -5.07 -7.54
CA THR A 64 -2.41 -4.78 -8.96
C THR A 64 -1.97 -3.35 -9.14
N TYR A 65 -1.09 -3.11 -10.12
CA TYR A 65 -0.68 -1.76 -10.48
C TYR A 65 -1.79 -1.08 -11.28
N ALA A 66 -2.38 -0.05 -10.67
CA ALA A 66 -3.23 0.91 -11.34
C ALA A 66 -2.35 2.05 -11.87
N GLU A 67 -1.98 1.98 -13.14
CA GLU A 67 -1.35 3.09 -13.85
C GLU A 67 -2.36 4.21 -14.07
N GLY A 68 -2.19 5.30 -13.32
CA GLY A 68 -2.85 6.57 -13.60
C GLY A 68 -2.02 7.40 -14.56
N HIS A 69 -2.66 8.34 -15.25
CA HIS A 69 -2.06 9.22 -16.27
C HIS A 69 -0.71 9.87 -15.87
N TRP A 70 -0.46 10.07 -14.57
CA TRP A 70 0.77 10.72 -14.05
C TRP A 70 1.40 9.99 -12.85
N SER A 71 0.86 8.85 -12.42
CA SER A 71 1.37 8.15 -11.23
C SER A 71 0.97 6.69 -11.23
N THR A 72 1.91 5.81 -10.92
CA THR A 72 1.64 4.41 -10.63
C THR A 72 1.12 4.30 -9.21
N SER A 73 -0.08 3.77 -9.08
CA SER A 73 -0.66 3.37 -7.80
C SER A 73 -0.80 1.86 -7.77
N ALA A 74 -0.85 1.27 -6.59
CA ALA A 74 -1.27 -0.11 -6.43
C ALA A 74 -2.52 -0.15 -5.56
N ILE A 75 -3.46 -0.96 -5.98
CA ILE A 75 -4.69 -1.25 -5.24
C ILE A 75 -4.72 -2.73 -4.92
N LEU A 76 -5.47 -3.11 -3.88
CA LEU A 76 -5.76 -4.52 -3.69
C LEU A 76 -6.43 -5.07 -4.94
N THR A 77 -5.97 -6.21 -5.41
CA THR A 77 -6.64 -6.97 -6.45
C THR A 77 -7.96 -7.45 -5.85
N ASP A 78 -9.01 -6.68 -6.07
CA ASP A 78 -10.35 -7.04 -5.67
C ASP A 78 -10.74 -8.31 -6.45
N HIS A 79 -10.79 -9.44 -5.78
CA HIS A 79 -11.33 -10.69 -6.32
C HIS A 79 -12.86 -10.64 -6.45
N ASN A 80 -13.46 -9.46 -6.64
CA ASN A 80 -14.89 -9.34 -6.85
C ASN A 80 -15.19 -9.46 -8.36
N LYS A 81 -15.42 -10.71 -8.75
CA LYS A 81 -16.43 -11.14 -9.73
C LYS A 81 -17.00 -10.04 -10.64
N ASP A 82 -16.50 -9.96 -11.86
CA ASP A 82 -17.31 -9.63 -13.04
C ASP A 82 -17.28 -10.86 -13.97
N ASP A 83 -18.04 -11.88 -13.56
CA ASP A 83 -18.60 -12.90 -14.44
C ASP A 83 -20.12 -12.79 -14.24
N ALA A 84 -20.77 -12.04 -15.12
CA ALA A 84 -22.21 -11.96 -15.29
C ALA A 84 -22.56 -11.60 -16.73
#